data_AF-X1QV43-F1
#
_entry.id   AF-X1QV43-F1
#
_cell.length_a   1.000
_cell.length_b   1.000
_cell.length_c   1.000
_cell.angle_alpha   90.00
_cell.angle_beta   90.00
_cell.angle_gamma   90.00
#
_symmetry.space_group_name_H-M   'P 1'
#
loop_
_entity.id
_entity.type
_entity.pdbx_description
1 polymer ?
#
loop_
_entity_poly.entity_id
_entity_poly.type
_entity_poly.pdbx_seq_one_letter_code
_entity_poly.pdbx_strand_id
1 'polypeptide(L)'
;NLIGISGQRNQLLIFICHHSKKLDPNIVREVNHIIWKRPTYAYQLFERDELSDFTMKAFDYFAELRKGRKLNDTIRRMLKRNNLVLDFDDFRFFSFENSLPSYWTDDLSNLFQDINKVGRKAPGY
;
A
#
# COMPACT_ATOMS: atom_id res chain seq x y z
N ASN A 1 13.35 1.01 22.05
CA ASN A 1 12.82 1.09 20.67
C ASN A 1 11.59 0.19 20.58
N LEU A 2 10.40 0.72 20.24
CA LEU A 2 9.13 -0.01 20.23
C LEU A 2 9.16 -1.20 19.26
N ILE A 3 9.83 -1.05 18.12
CA ILE A 3 9.93 -2.08 17.07
C ILE A 3 10.72 -3.27 17.59
N GLY A 4 11.91 -3.02 18.14
CA GLY A 4 12.74 -4.07 18.75
C GLY A 4 12.05 -4.82 19.89
N ILE A 5 11.28 -4.13 20.75
CA ILE A 5 10.50 -4.77 21.83
C ILE A 5 9.37 -5.63 21.27
N SER A 6 8.71 -5.17 20.20
CA SER A 6 7.61 -5.90 19.57
C SER A 6 8.09 -7.20 18.92
N GLY A 7 9.28 -7.17 18.29
CA GLY A 7 9.94 -8.38 17.75
C GLY A 7 10.22 -9.42 18.83
N GLN A 8 10.75 -9.02 19.99
CA GLN A 8 10.99 -9.92 21.12
C GLN A 8 9.71 -10.55 21.70
N ARG A 9 8.57 -9.86 21.55
CA ARG A 9 7.26 -10.31 22.04
C ARG A 9 6.40 -10.99 20.98
N ASN A 10 6.97 -11.30 19.81
CA ASN A 10 6.25 -11.88 18.68
C ASN A 10 4.98 -11.09 18.30
N GLN A 11 5.06 -9.75 18.34
CA GLN A 11 3.96 -8.85 17.99
C GLN A 11 4.14 -8.36 16.55
N LEU A 12 3.06 -8.46 15.76
CA LEU A 12 3.02 -7.92 14.41
C LEU A 12 2.70 -6.41 14.44
N LEU A 13 3.62 -5.60 13.91
CA LEU A 13 3.39 -4.18 13.66
C LEU A 13 3.16 -3.95 12.17
N ILE A 14 2.12 -3.19 11.83
CA ILE A 14 1.82 -2.79 10.45
C ILE A 14 1.79 -1.27 10.40
N PHE A 15 2.71 -0.69 9.63
CA PHE A 15 2.76 0.74 9.35
C PHE A 15 2.19 1.01 7.96
N ILE A 16 1.19 1.90 7.87
CA ILE A 16 0.55 2.26 6.60
C ILE A 16 0.78 3.75 6.38
N CYS A 17 1.39 4.10 5.25
CA CYS A 17 1.57 5.50 4.85
C CYS A 17 1.40 5.68 3.34
N HIS A 18 1.03 6.89 2.95
CA HIS A 18 1.00 7.30 1.54
C HIS A 18 2.30 7.94 1.06
N HIS A 19 3.21 8.29 1.97
CA HIS A 19 4.50 8.93 1.70
C HIS A 19 5.49 8.49 2.76
N SER A 20 6.54 7.75 2.38
CA SER A 20 7.51 7.21 3.35
C SER A 20 8.26 8.30 4.12
N LYS A 21 8.37 9.51 3.56
CA LYS A 21 8.90 10.72 4.23
C LYS A 21 8.18 11.08 5.53
N LYS A 22 6.94 10.61 5.73
CA LYS A 22 6.17 10.81 6.96
C LYS A 22 6.48 9.77 8.04
N LEU A 23 7.17 8.69 7.70
CA LEU A 23 7.59 7.67 8.66
C LEU A 23 8.93 8.04 9.27
N ASP A 24 9.11 7.69 10.54
CA ASP A 24 10.40 7.79 11.21
C ASP A 24 11.44 6.93 10.44
N PRO A 25 12.65 7.47 10.15
CA PRO A 25 13.72 6.73 9.49
C PRO A 25 14.03 5.37 10.11
N ASN A 26 13.93 5.24 11.43
CA ASN A 26 14.22 4.01 12.14
C ASN A 26 13.16 2.93 11.86
N ILE A 27 11.91 3.32 11.59
CA ILE A 27 10.88 2.37 11.15
C ILE A 27 11.31 1.72 9.83
N VAL A 28 11.71 2.52 8.85
CA VAL A 28 12.09 2.02 7.53
C VAL A 28 13.30 1.08 7.59
N ARG A 29 14.22 1.32 8.52
CA ARG A 29 15.45 0.51 8.68
C ARG A 29 15.25 -0.80 9.44
N GLU A 30 14.18 -0.91 10.23
CA GLU A 30 13.97 -2.05 11.14
C GLU A 30 12.81 -2.95 10.73
N VAL A 31 12.11 -2.65 9.64
CA VAL A 31 11.04 -3.52 9.13
C VAL A 31 11.61 -4.74 8.40
N ASN A 32 11.01 -5.91 8.62
CA ASN A 32 11.34 -7.11 7.85
C ASN A 32 10.84 -7.02 6.40
N HIS A 33 9.76 -6.28 6.17
CA HIS A 33 9.12 -6.20 4.86
C HIS A 33 8.66 -4.79 4.53
N ILE A 34 8.82 -4.38 3.28
CA ILE A 34 8.11 -3.23 2.70
C ILE A 34 7.22 -3.72 1.57
N ILE A 35 5.96 -3.31 1.60
CA ILE A 35 4.95 -3.69 0.61
C ILE A 35 4.51 -2.44 -0.15
N TRP A 36 4.76 -2.40 -1.45
CA TRP A 36 4.28 -1.34 -2.33
C TRP A 36 2.94 -1.71 -2.97
N LYS A 37 1.97 -0.80 -2.81
CA LYS A 37 0.90 -0.61 -3.78
C LYS A 37 1.41 0.26 -4.92
N ARG A 38 0.72 0.18 -6.08
CA ARG A 38 1.11 0.89 -7.31
C ARG A 38 1.52 2.35 -7.04
N PRO A 39 2.82 2.68 -7.10
CA PRO A 39 3.26 4.05 -6.93
C PRO A 39 2.90 4.86 -8.18
N THR A 40 2.71 6.17 -8.00
CA THR A 40 2.66 7.11 -9.13
C THR A 40 4.09 7.57 -9.45
N TYR A 41 4.27 8.12 -10.64
CA TYR A 41 5.57 8.70 -11.01
C TYR A 41 5.98 9.84 -10.04
N ALA A 42 5.04 10.70 -9.65
CA ALA A 42 5.30 11.73 -8.65
C ALA A 42 5.71 11.15 -7.29
N TYR A 43 5.09 10.03 -6.87
CA TYR A 43 5.48 9.35 -5.63
C TYR A 43 6.95 8.91 -5.67
N GLN A 44 7.41 8.37 -6.80
CA GLN A 44 8.80 7.98 -7.00
C GLN A 44 9.76 9.18 -6.96
N LEU A 45 9.41 10.32 -7.57
CA LEU A 45 10.25 11.53 -7.54
C LEU A 45 10.41 12.13 -6.14
N PHE A 46 9.37 12.04 -5.31
CA PHE A 46 9.37 12.61 -3.96
C PHE A 46 9.67 11.59 -2.87
N GLU A 47 10.18 10.42 -3.23
CA GLU A 47 10.52 9.39 -2.27
C GLU A 47 11.74 9.78 -1.41
N ARG A 48 11.96 9.06 -0.32
CA ARG A 48 13.21 9.10 0.45
C ARG A 48 14.34 8.44 -0.32
N ASP A 49 15.55 8.98 -0.19
CA ASP A 49 16.72 8.52 -0.94
C ASP A 49 17.00 7.02 -0.72
N GLU A 50 16.91 6.54 0.53
CA GLU A 50 17.16 5.13 0.87
C GLU A 50 16.10 4.15 0.32
N LEU A 51 14.95 4.65 -0.12
CA LEU A 51 13.89 3.84 -0.72
C LEU A 51 13.74 4.08 -2.23
N SER A 52 14.43 5.08 -2.79
CA SER A 52 14.23 5.53 -4.17
C SER A 52 14.39 4.38 -5.19
N ASP A 53 15.46 3.60 -5.08
CA ASP A 53 15.74 2.49 -5.98
C ASP A 53 14.70 1.36 -5.86
N PHE A 54 14.24 1.08 -4.65
CA PHE A 54 13.22 0.04 -4.41
C PHE A 54 11.84 0.50 -4.88
N THR A 55 11.51 1.77 -4.68
CA THR A 55 10.30 2.39 -5.21
C THR A 55 10.32 2.46 -6.73
N MET A 56 11.49 2.64 -7.37
CA MET A 56 11.63 2.54 -8.82
C MET A 56 11.35 1.12 -9.31
N LYS A 57 11.91 0.09 -8.67
CA LYS A 57 11.60 -1.32 -8.97
C LYS A 57 10.10 -1.61 -8.83
N ALA A 58 9.45 -1.05 -7.82
CA ALA A 58 8.00 -1.15 -7.68
C ALA A 58 7.26 -0.48 -8.83
N PHE A 59 7.66 0.73 -9.22
CA PHE A 59 7.08 1.43 -10.36
C PHE A 59 7.19 0.60 -11.66
N ASP A 60 8.38 0.07 -11.96
CA ASP A 60 8.64 -0.74 -13.14
C ASP A 60 7.82 -2.03 -13.14
N TYR A 61 7.74 -2.72 -12.00
CA TYR A 61 6.88 -3.91 -11.85
C TYR A 61 5.43 -3.62 -12.24
N PHE A 62 4.85 -2.53 -11.74
CA PHE A 62 3.46 -2.18 -12.07
C PHE A 62 3.31 -1.65 -13.51
N ALA A 63 4.35 -1.04 -14.08
CA ALA A 63 4.37 -0.63 -15.47
C ALA A 63 4.36 -1.85 -16.41
N GLU A 64 5.19 -2.86 -16.12
CA GLU A 64 5.24 -4.12 -16.86
C GLU A 64 3.92 -4.91 -16.76
N LEU A 65 3.28 -4.96 -15.58
CA LEU A 65 1.94 -5.54 -15.43
C LEU A 65 0.90 -4.92 -16.37
N ARG A 66 1.06 -3.64 -16.71
CA ARG A 66 0.15 -2.90 -17.61
C ARG A 66 0.57 -2.97 -19.08
N LYS A 67 1.84 -3.26 -19.38
CA LYS A 67 2.44 -3.09 -20.72
C LYS A 67 1.64 -3.83 -21.80
N GLY A 68 1.36 -3.13 -22.90
CA GLY A 68 0.57 -3.65 -24.01
C GLY A 68 -0.94 -3.80 -23.74
N ARG A 69 -1.43 -3.42 -22.54
CA ARG A 69 -2.85 -3.58 -22.16
C ARG A 69 -3.55 -2.22 -22.13
N LYS A 70 -4.68 -2.13 -22.81
CA LYS A 70 -5.56 -0.95 -22.74
C LYS A 70 -6.14 -0.83 -21.33
N LEU A 71 -6.14 0.38 -20.77
CA LEU A 71 -6.68 0.61 -19.44
C LEU A 71 -8.21 0.39 -19.45
N ASN A 72 -8.65 -0.64 -18.74
CA ASN A 72 -10.06 -0.95 -18.48
C ASN A 72 -10.25 -1.38 -17.01
N ASP A 73 -11.47 -1.70 -16.60
CA ASP A 73 -11.76 -2.04 -15.22
C ASP A 73 -11.08 -3.32 -14.74
N THR A 74 -10.92 -4.30 -15.62
CA THR A 74 -10.17 -5.53 -15.32
C THR A 74 -8.71 -5.22 -14.99
N ILE A 75 -8.04 -4.42 -15.81
CA ILE A 75 -6.66 -3.98 -15.56
C ILE A 75 -6.57 -3.12 -14.29
N ARG A 76 -7.53 -2.22 -14.05
CA ARG A 76 -7.59 -1.43 -12.82
C ARG A 76 -7.70 -2.31 -11.57
N ARG A 77 -8.56 -3.33 -11.59
CA ARG A 77 -8.74 -4.28 -10.48
C ARG A 77 -7.48 -5.11 -10.25
N MET A 78 -6.87 -5.62 -11.31
CA MET A 78 -5.60 -6.36 -11.25
C MET A 78 -4.51 -5.50 -10.60
N LEU A 79 -4.29 -4.27 -11.07
CA LEU A 79 -3.28 -3.36 -10.49
C LEU A 79 -3.54 -3.00 -9.02
N LYS A 80 -4.82 -2.95 -8.58
CA LYS A 80 -5.18 -2.69 -7.17
C LYS A 80 -4.90 -3.90 -6.26
N ARG A 81 -5.13 -5.11 -6.77
CA ARG A 81 -4.95 -6.36 -6.02
C ARG A 81 -3.50 -6.76 -5.89
N ASN A 82 -2.68 -6.48 -6.90
CA ASN A 82 -1.26 -6.81 -6.89
C ASN A 82 -0.48 -5.96 -5.88
N ASN A 83 0.58 -6.56 -5.34
CA ASN A 83 1.55 -5.96 -4.43
C ASN A 83 2.95 -6.39 -4.84
N LEU A 84 3.92 -5.50 -4.70
CA LEU A 84 5.33 -5.86 -4.72
C LEU A 84 5.87 -5.80 -3.29
N VAL A 85 6.61 -6.81 -2.88
CA VAL A 85 7.22 -6.92 -1.55
C VAL A 85 8.73 -6.95 -1.69
N LEU A 86 9.41 -6.14 -0.87
CA LEU A 86 10.82 -6.34 -0.53
C LEU A 86 10.89 -7.03 0.82
N ASP A 87 11.51 -8.20 0.83
CA ASP A 87 11.87 -8.99 1.99
C ASP A 87 13.31 -8.60 2.37
N PHE A 88 13.50 -8.00 3.53
CA PHE A 88 14.83 -7.58 4.01
C PHE A 88 15.62 -8.73 4.62
N ASP A 89 14.97 -9.82 5.03
CA ASP A 89 15.65 -10.96 5.63
C ASP A 89 16.45 -11.72 4.55
N ASP A 90 15.82 -11.95 3.38
CA ASP A 90 16.43 -12.62 2.22
C ASP A 90 16.89 -11.65 1.11
N PHE A 91 16.68 -10.34 1.30
CA PHE A 91 16.93 -9.27 0.33
C PHE A 91 16.40 -9.56 -1.09
N ARG A 92 15.15 -10.02 -1.17
CA ARG A 92 14.49 -10.43 -2.42
C ARG A 92 13.18 -9.71 -2.66
N PHE A 93 12.81 -9.64 -3.93
CA PHE A 93 11.49 -9.18 -4.35
C PHE A 93 10.58 -10.35 -4.68
N PHE A 94 9.34 -10.29 -4.18
CA PHE A 94 8.27 -11.18 -4.61
C PHE A 94 6.96 -10.41 -4.73
N SER A 95 5.96 -11.02 -5.38
CA SER A 95 4.66 -10.39 -5.56
C SER A 95 3.53 -11.32 -5.17
N PHE A 96 2.43 -10.73 -4.71
CA PHE A 96 1.21 -11.47 -4.38
C PHE A 96 -0.03 -10.62 -4.63
N GLU A 97 -1.16 -11.28 -4.84
CA GLU A 97 -2.46 -10.62 -4.95
C GLU A 97 -3.21 -10.67 -3.62
N ASN A 98 -3.78 -9.54 -3.21
CA ASN A 98 -4.72 -9.52 -2.09
C ASN A 98 -6.03 -10.19 -2.50
N SER A 99 -6.43 -11.22 -1.76
CA SER A 99 -7.81 -11.65 -1.66
C SER A 99 -8.55 -10.81 -0.63
N LEU A 100 -9.86 -10.64 -0.83
CA LEU A 100 -10.72 -10.14 0.23
C LEU A 100 -10.85 -11.24 1.29
N PRO A 101 -10.90 -10.90 2.59
CA PRO A 101 -11.20 -11.87 3.63
C PRO A 101 -12.50 -12.62 3.32
N SER A 102 -12.61 -13.88 3.75
CA SER A 102 -13.79 -14.72 3.47
C SER A 102 -15.09 -14.16 4.03
N TYR A 103 -15.00 -13.34 5.08
CA TYR A 103 -16.14 -12.65 5.69
C TYR A 103 -16.45 -11.29 5.06
N TRP A 104 -15.64 -10.83 4.10
CA TRP A 104 -15.84 -9.52 3.47
C TRP A 104 -16.98 -9.56 2.47
N THR A 105 -17.93 -8.64 2.60
CA THR A 105 -19.14 -8.57 1.76
C THR A 105 -19.23 -7.22 1.05
N ASP A 106 -20.05 -7.14 0.00
CA ASP A 106 -20.37 -5.87 -0.64
C ASP A 106 -21.08 -4.93 0.34
N ASP A 107 -21.90 -5.45 1.26
CA ASP A 107 -22.54 -4.66 2.31
C ASP A 107 -21.49 -3.98 3.22
N LEU A 108 -20.47 -4.72 3.67
CA LEU A 108 -19.36 -4.15 4.45
C LEU A 108 -18.58 -3.10 3.65
N SER A 109 -18.40 -3.32 2.34
CA SER A 109 -17.71 -2.37 1.45
C SER A 109 -18.46 -1.05 1.28
N ASN A 110 -19.79 -1.09 1.40
CA ASN A 110 -20.67 0.05 1.16
C ASN A 110 -21.27 0.64 2.45
N LEU A 111 -20.95 0.08 3.62
CA LEU A 111 -21.52 0.45 4.93
C LEU A 111 -21.51 1.96 5.22
N PHE A 112 -20.53 2.69 4.68
CA PHE A 112 -20.33 4.13 4.92
C PHE A 112 -20.58 5.01 3.69
N GLN A 113 -21.03 4.45 2.56
CA GLN A 113 -21.31 5.27 1.37
C GLN A 113 -22.46 6.24 1.59
N ASP A 114 -23.40 5.92 2.47
CA ASP A 114 -24.57 6.76 2.74
C ASP A 114 -24.35 7.82 3.83
N ILE A 115 -23.25 7.76 4.61
CA ILE A 115 -22.93 8.81 5.59
C ILE A 115 -22.74 10.18 4.91
N ASN A 116 -22.23 10.19 3.68
CA ASN A 116 -22.07 11.43 2.90
C ASN A 116 -23.39 11.95 2.29
N LYS A 117 -24.48 11.16 2.29
CA LYS A 117 -25.78 11.61 1.76
C LYS A 117 -26.64 12.35 2.78
N VAL A 118 -26.36 12.18 4.07
CA VAL A 118 -27.15 12.81 5.16
C VAL A 118 -26.61 14.21 5.54
N GLY A 119 -25.41 14.59 5.07
CA GLY A 119 -24.81 15.90 5.36
C GLY A 119 -25.28 17.08 4.49
N ARG A 120 -26.22 16.88 3.55
CA ARG A 120 -26.79 17.96 2.72
C ARG A 120 -28.23 18.29 3.12
N LYS A 121 -28.38 18.85 4.32
CA LYS A 121 -29.41 19.84 4.69
C LYS A 121 -29.06 20.34 6.08
N ALA A 122 -28.27 21.42 6.14
CA ALA A 122 -28.37 22.32 7.28
C ALA A 122 -29.66 23.12 7.07
N PRO A 123 -30.68 23.00 7.94
CA PRO A 123 -31.78 23.95 7.95
C PRO A 123 -31.25 25.29 8.48
N GLY A 124 -31.53 26.34 7.70
CA GLY A 124 -31.36 27.77 7.98
C GLY A 124 -30.50 28.20 9.17
N TYR A 125 -29.36 28.82 8.86
CA TYR A 125 -28.94 30.10 9.42
C TYR A 125 -28.33 30.94 8.30
#